data_AF-A0A2G6GQ99-F1
#
_entry.id   AF-A0A2G6GQ99-F1
#
_cell.length_a   1.000
_cell.length_b   1.000
_cell.length_c   1.000
_cell.angle_alpha   90.00
_cell.angle_beta   90.00
_cell.angle_gamma   90.00
#
_symmetry.space_group_name_H-M   'P 1'
#
loop_
_entity.id
_entity.type
_entity.pdbx_description
1 polymer ?
#
loop_
_entity_poly.entity_id
_entity_poly.type
_entity_poly.pdbx_seq_one_letter_code
_entity_poly.pdbx_strand_id
1 'polypeptide(L)'
;MSNQYRKTNNILGWAMFAIALVIYVLTLEPTTSWWDCGEYISTAYKLEVGHPPGAPLFQMLGRFFSLFALGNVENVAFMINMMSAIASAFTIMFLFWTITMLGRKIYTPKDNKQRAYGIFAAGIIGALAYTFSESFWFSAVEGEVYGMSSFFTAITFWAILKWELVSDTQYAYRWLILIAYLIG
;
A
#
# COMPACT_ATOMS: atom_id res chain seq x y z
N MET A 1 -4.72 14.69 21.60
CA MET A 1 -3.57 14.63 20.67
C MET A 1 -2.96 16.03 20.62
N SER A 2 -1.64 16.21 20.76
CA SER A 2 -1.06 17.48 20.32
C SER A 2 -1.22 17.57 18.80
N ASN A 3 -1.72 18.69 18.29
CA ASN A 3 -1.89 18.88 16.84
C ASN A 3 -0.58 18.65 16.08
N GLN A 4 0.55 18.94 16.74
CA GLN A 4 1.89 18.74 16.19
C GLN A 4 2.21 17.25 15.92
N TYR A 5 1.96 16.35 16.87
CA TYR A 5 2.25 14.92 16.68
C TYR A 5 1.49 14.36 15.46
N ARG A 6 0.19 14.67 15.35
CA ARG A 6 -0.65 14.20 14.24
C ARG A 6 -0.14 14.72 12.91
N LYS A 7 0.26 16.00 12.85
CA LYS A 7 0.82 16.62 11.64
C LYS A 7 2.13 15.93 11.23
N THR A 8 3.07 15.76 12.16
CA THR A 8 4.34 15.06 11.90
C THR A 8 4.12 13.62 11.46
N ASN A 9 3.25 12.87 12.13
CA ASN A 9 2.93 11.49 11.76
C ASN A 9 2.38 11.37 10.34
N ASN A 10 1.49 12.28 9.95
CA ASN A 10 0.92 12.26 8.60
C ASN A 10 1.99 12.60 7.55
N ILE A 11 2.84 13.60 7.80
CA ILE A 11 3.94 13.96 6.89
C ILE A 11 4.92 12.80 6.72
N LEU A 12 5.30 12.14 7.83
CA LEU A 12 6.22 11.01 7.77
C LEU A 12 5.63 9.82 7.01
N GLY A 13 4.33 9.54 7.15
CA GLY A 13 3.67 8.49 6.34
C GLY A 13 3.76 8.79 4.84
N TRP A 14 3.43 10.03 4.44
CA TRP A 14 3.57 10.45 3.04
C TRP A 14 5.03 10.49 2.57
N ALA A 15 5.99 10.77 3.45
CA ALA A 15 7.40 10.66 3.12
C ALA A 15 7.80 9.20 2.86
N MET A 16 7.31 8.24 3.66
CA MET A 16 7.55 6.80 3.44
C MET A 16 6.92 6.34 2.11
N PHE A 17 5.71 6.81 1.80
CA PHE A 17 5.09 6.60 0.47
C PHE A 17 6.02 7.09 -0.65
N ALA A 18 6.48 8.34 -0.58
CA ALA A 18 7.30 8.93 -1.63
C ALA A 18 8.64 8.21 -1.80
N ILE A 19 9.30 7.83 -0.70
CA ILE A 19 10.55 7.06 -0.75
C ILE A 19 10.31 5.69 -1.42
N ALA A 20 9.32 4.94 -0.95
CA ALA A 20 9.00 3.62 -1.52
C ALA A 20 8.63 3.74 -3.00
N LEU A 21 7.80 4.71 -3.37
CA LEU A 21 7.40 4.96 -4.74
C LEU A 21 8.60 5.26 -5.63
N VAL A 22 9.51 6.13 -5.21
CA VAL A 22 10.71 6.46 -5.99
C VAL A 22 11.57 5.20 -6.19
N ILE A 23 11.81 4.42 -5.13
CA ILE A 23 12.60 3.19 -5.23
C ILE A 23 11.95 2.19 -6.20
N TYR A 24 10.65 1.92 -6.05
CA TYR A 24 9.95 0.97 -6.91
C TYR A 24 9.83 1.48 -8.34
N VAL A 25 9.62 2.78 -8.57
CA VAL A 25 9.59 3.33 -9.93
C VAL A 25 10.95 3.26 -10.63
N LEU A 26 12.04 3.47 -9.90
CA LEU A 26 13.39 3.35 -10.46
C LEU A 26 13.80 1.91 -10.74
N THR A 27 13.11 0.93 -10.15
CA THR A 27 13.48 -0.50 -10.23
C THR A 27 12.38 -1.38 -10.80
N LEU A 28 11.25 -0.81 -11.23
CA LEU A 28 10.16 -1.59 -11.81
C LEU A 28 10.56 -2.21 -13.13
N GLU A 29 10.05 -3.42 -13.37
CA GLU A 29 10.33 -4.14 -14.60
C GLU A 29 9.80 -3.33 -15.78
N PRO A 30 10.62 -3.04 -16.82
CA PRO A 30 10.16 -2.25 -17.96
C PRO A 30 9.16 -3.02 -18.83
N THR A 31 9.19 -4.35 -18.74
CA THR A 31 8.38 -5.29 -19.53
C THR A 31 7.67 -6.29 -18.64
N THR A 32 7.13 -7.36 -19.23
CA THR A 32 6.66 -8.50 -18.44
C THR A 32 7.85 -9.13 -17.70
N SER A 33 7.64 -9.46 -16.42
CA SER A 33 8.57 -10.25 -15.62
C SER A 33 8.29 -11.75 -15.77
N TRP A 34 8.99 -12.54 -14.98
CA TRP A 34 8.85 -13.99 -14.93
C TRP A 34 7.52 -14.42 -14.28
N TRP A 35 7.11 -15.67 -14.51
CA TRP A 35 5.93 -16.28 -13.88
C TRP A 35 4.58 -15.75 -14.41
N ASP A 36 3.66 -15.35 -13.54
CA ASP A 36 2.27 -15.06 -13.86
C ASP A 36 2.05 -13.62 -14.35
N CYS A 37 3.06 -12.75 -14.26
CA CYS A 37 2.95 -11.34 -14.65
C CYS A 37 2.54 -11.16 -16.11
N GLY A 38 3.02 -12.00 -17.02
CA GLY A 38 2.60 -11.95 -18.43
C GLY A 38 1.11 -12.25 -18.62
N GLU A 39 0.58 -13.20 -17.86
CA GLU A 39 -0.85 -13.53 -17.85
C GLU A 39 -1.66 -12.37 -17.25
N TYR A 40 -1.27 -11.85 -16.08
CA TYR A 40 -1.97 -10.74 -15.43
C TYR A 40 -1.95 -9.46 -16.27
N ILE A 41 -0.81 -9.10 -16.87
CA ILE A 41 -0.69 -7.91 -17.73
C ILE A 41 -1.55 -8.04 -18.99
N SER A 42 -1.50 -9.20 -19.66
CA SER A 42 -2.26 -9.42 -20.90
C SER A 42 -3.77 -9.46 -20.65
N THR A 43 -4.19 -10.17 -19.60
CA THR A 43 -5.60 -10.28 -19.20
C THR A 43 -6.14 -8.94 -18.68
N ALA A 44 -5.36 -8.15 -17.95
CA ALA A 44 -5.73 -6.80 -17.55
C ALA A 44 -5.90 -5.89 -18.77
N TYR A 45 -4.96 -5.95 -19.72
CA TYR A 45 -5.03 -5.16 -20.93
C TYR A 45 -6.28 -5.45 -21.76
N LYS A 46 -6.70 -6.72 -21.83
CA LYS A 46 -7.88 -7.14 -22.60
C LYS A 46 -9.19 -7.21 -21.79
N LEU A 47 -9.13 -7.02 -20.47
CA LEU A 47 -10.24 -7.30 -19.54
C LEU A 47 -10.74 -8.75 -19.65
N GLU A 48 -9.79 -9.68 -19.71
CA GLU A 48 -10.03 -11.12 -19.74
C GLU A 48 -9.83 -11.75 -18.35
N VAL A 49 -10.11 -13.04 -18.25
CA VAL A 49 -9.89 -13.83 -17.03
C VAL A 49 -8.70 -14.74 -17.29
N GLY A 50 -7.60 -14.58 -16.54
CA GLY A 50 -6.43 -15.46 -16.62
C GLY A 50 -6.78 -16.88 -16.17
N HIS A 51 -6.99 -17.05 -14.87
CA HIS A 51 -7.49 -18.30 -14.29
C HIS A 51 -8.65 -18.04 -13.30
N PRO A 52 -9.70 -18.89 -13.24
CA PRO A 52 -10.79 -18.75 -12.27
C PRO A 52 -10.29 -18.82 -10.81
N PRO A 53 -10.85 -18.05 -9.86
CA PRO A 53 -11.97 -17.09 -10.00
C PRO A 53 -11.56 -15.72 -10.58
N GLY A 54 -10.30 -15.53 -10.97
CA GLY A 54 -9.72 -14.28 -11.47
C GLY A 54 -9.46 -13.25 -10.36
N ALA A 55 -8.96 -12.07 -10.77
CA ALA A 55 -8.76 -10.92 -9.89
C ALA A 55 -9.43 -9.66 -10.47
N PRO A 56 -10.77 -9.56 -10.49
CA PRO A 56 -11.49 -8.55 -11.28
C PRO A 56 -11.08 -7.10 -11.00
N LEU A 57 -10.86 -6.76 -9.72
CA LEU A 57 -10.41 -5.41 -9.36
C LEU A 57 -9.03 -5.09 -9.90
N PHE A 58 -8.09 -6.05 -9.81
CA PHE A 58 -6.78 -5.92 -10.42
C PHE A 58 -6.89 -5.73 -11.93
N GLN A 59 -7.72 -6.52 -12.62
CA GLN A 59 -7.91 -6.40 -14.06
C GLN A 59 -8.48 -5.04 -14.48
N MET A 60 -9.49 -4.55 -13.76
CA MET A 60 -10.09 -3.23 -14.04
C MET A 60 -9.10 -2.08 -13.83
N LEU A 61 -8.32 -2.12 -12.73
CA LEU A 61 -7.32 -1.09 -12.45
C LEU A 61 -6.14 -1.20 -13.42
N GLY A 62 -5.67 -2.41 -13.72
CA GLY A 62 -4.61 -2.65 -14.71
C GLY A 62 -5.02 -2.13 -16.09
N ARG A 63 -6.28 -2.36 -16.50
CA ARG A 63 -6.83 -1.76 -17.73
C ARG A 63 -6.78 -0.24 -17.69
N PHE A 64 -7.22 0.37 -16.59
CA PHE A 64 -7.16 1.83 -16.42
C PHE A 64 -5.73 2.35 -16.56
N PHE A 65 -4.76 1.71 -15.91
CA PHE A 65 -3.35 2.10 -16.02
C PHE A 65 -2.80 1.91 -17.43
N SER A 66 -3.20 0.85 -18.13
CA SER A 66 -2.78 0.62 -19.52
C SER A 66 -3.22 1.72 -20.49
N LEU A 67 -4.25 2.53 -20.16
CA LEU A 67 -4.67 3.67 -20.99
C LEU A 67 -3.58 4.76 -21.04
N PHE A 68 -2.73 4.86 -20.03
CA PHE A 68 -1.58 5.78 -20.02
C PHE A 68 -0.45 5.35 -20.96
N ALA A 69 -0.54 4.17 -21.58
CA ALA A 69 0.34 3.77 -22.68
C ALA A 69 0.04 4.55 -23.99
N LEU A 70 -1.05 5.33 -24.04
CA LEU A 70 -1.43 6.23 -25.16
C LEU A 70 -1.45 5.52 -26.53
N GLY A 71 -1.85 4.25 -26.55
CA GLY A 71 -1.94 3.44 -27.76
C GLY A 71 -0.65 2.70 -28.14
N ASN A 72 0.48 2.95 -27.47
CA ASN A 72 1.69 2.16 -27.66
C ASN A 72 1.65 0.89 -26.80
N VAL A 73 1.49 -0.28 -27.43
CA VAL A 73 1.39 -1.57 -26.75
C VAL A 73 2.67 -1.93 -25.97
N GLU A 74 3.84 -1.47 -26.43
CA GLU A 74 5.12 -1.73 -25.76
C GLU A 74 5.17 -1.13 -24.35
N ASN A 75 4.41 -0.06 -24.10
CA ASN A 75 4.36 0.62 -22.79
C ASN A 75 3.31 0.04 -21.83
N VAL A 76 2.48 -0.92 -22.27
CA VAL A 76 1.39 -1.46 -21.44
C VAL A 76 1.91 -2.15 -20.20
N ALA A 77 2.93 -3.00 -20.34
CA ALA A 77 3.53 -3.72 -19.23
C ALA A 77 4.10 -2.75 -18.19
N PHE A 78 4.89 -1.75 -18.63
CA PHE A 78 5.42 -0.70 -17.78
C PHE A 78 4.32 0.03 -16.97
N MET A 79 3.21 0.39 -17.62
CA MET A 79 2.11 1.11 -16.95
C MET A 79 1.37 0.24 -15.92
N ILE A 80 1.26 -1.07 -16.17
CA ILE A 80 0.67 -1.99 -15.20
C ILE A 80 1.65 -2.27 -14.05
N ASN A 81 2.95 -2.41 -14.31
CA ASN A 81 3.97 -2.52 -13.26
C ASN A 81 4.01 -1.25 -12.39
N MET A 82 3.81 -0.07 -12.99
CA MET A 82 3.64 1.20 -12.27
C MET A 82 2.45 1.19 -11.29
N MET A 83 1.33 0.55 -11.66
CA MET A 83 0.19 0.37 -10.76
C MET A 83 0.61 -0.42 -9.51
N SER A 84 1.33 -1.53 -9.69
CA SER A 84 1.84 -2.33 -8.58
C SER A 84 2.80 -1.53 -7.69
N ALA A 85 3.72 -0.76 -8.29
CA ALA A 85 4.65 0.09 -7.56
C ALA A 85 3.91 1.13 -6.69
N ILE A 86 2.84 1.75 -7.23
CA ILE A 86 2.01 2.71 -6.49
C ILE A 86 1.24 2.03 -5.36
N ALA A 87 0.61 0.89 -5.62
CA ALA A 87 -0.11 0.13 -4.60
C ALA A 87 0.83 -0.28 -3.45
N SER A 88 2.00 -0.82 -3.79
CA SER A 88 3.03 -1.22 -2.83
C SER A 88 3.60 -0.02 -2.04
N ALA A 89 3.77 1.14 -2.66
CA ALA A 89 4.14 2.35 -1.93
C ALA A 89 3.07 2.76 -0.89
N PHE A 90 1.78 2.60 -1.21
CA PHE A 90 0.71 2.81 -0.24
C PHE A 90 0.77 1.79 0.90
N THR A 91 1.11 0.53 0.64
CA THR A 91 1.36 -0.47 1.69
C THR A 91 2.37 0.04 2.72
N ILE A 92 3.51 0.60 2.27
CA ILE A 92 4.55 1.13 3.16
C ILE A 92 4.03 2.29 4.01
N MET A 93 3.25 3.20 3.43
CA MET A 93 2.63 4.31 4.17
C MET A 93 1.69 3.82 5.27
N PHE A 94 0.79 2.89 4.93
CA PHE A 94 -0.17 2.34 5.90
C PHE A 94 0.52 1.49 6.95
N LEU A 95 1.59 0.76 6.60
CA LEU A 95 2.44 0.05 7.55
C LEU A 95 3.08 1.01 8.55
N PHE A 96 3.66 2.12 8.09
CA PHE A 96 4.20 3.17 8.97
C PHE A 96 3.14 3.68 9.96
N TRP A 97 1.93 3.99 9.49
CA TRP A 97 0.85 4.45 10.37
C TRP A 97 0.36 3.38 11.34
N THR A 98 0.32 2.12 10.91
CA THR A 98 -0.03 0.99 11.78
C THR A 98 1.00 0.83 12.89
N ILE A 99 2.30 0.81 12.58
CA ILE A 99 3.37 0.71 13.58
C ILE A 99 3.32 1.88 14.57
N THR A 100 3.14 3.10 14.09
CA THR A 100 3.06 4.28 14.97
C THR A 100 1.80 4.28 15.86
N MET A 101 0.66 3.76 15.38
CA MET A 101 -0.54 3.57 16.20
C MET A 101 -0.31 2.52 17.30
N LEU A 102 0.29 1.37 16.96
CA LEU A 102 0.61 0.32 17.92
C LEU A 102 1.64 0.79 18.96
N GLY A 103 2.70 1.47 18.52
CA GLY A 103 3.72 2.03 19.41
C GLY A 103 3.13 2.99 20.45
N ARG A 104 2.11 3.77 20.09
CA ARG A 104 1.38 4.63 21.04
C ARG A 104 0.47 3.87 22.00
N LYS A 105 -0.02 2.70 21.60
CA LYS A 105 -0.83 1.83 22.46
C LYS A 105 0.02 1.23 23.57
N ILE A 106 1.25 0.82 23.23
CA ILE A 106 2.24 0.29 24.18
C ILE A 106 2.78 1.39 25.09
N TYR A 107 3.16 2.54 24.51
CA TYR A 107 3.71 3.65 25.26
C TYR A 107 2.70 4.79 25.31
N THR A 108 2.03 4.98 26.46
CA THR A 108 1.25 6.20 26.68
C THR A 108 2.19 7.40 26.58
N PRO A 109 2.00 8.31 25.61
CA PRO A 109 2.77 9.54 25.54
C PRO A 109 2.21 10.48 26.61
N LYS A 110 2.64 10.32 27.87
CA LYS A 110 2.54 11.39 28.87
C LYS A 110 3.53 12.48 28.46
N ASP A 111 3.15 13.32 27.50
CA ASP A 111 3.85 14.51 26.97
C ASP A 111 5.37 14.41 26.74
N ASN A 112 5.91 13.20 26.66
CA ASN A 112 7.34 12.97 26.54
C ASN A 112 7.72 12.93 25.06
N LYS A 113 8.32 14.03 24.56
CA LYS A 113 8.83 14.15 23.19
C LYS A 113 9.80 13.03 22.82
N GLN A 114 10.61 12.53 23.74
CA GLN A 114 11.54 11.43 23.47
C GLN A 114 10.80 10.14 23.10
N ARG A 115 9.68 9.84 23.77
CA ARG A 115 8.85 8.68 23.41
C ARG A 115 8.20 8.84 22.05
N ALA A 116 7.77 10.05 21.68
CA ALA A 116 7.23 10.33 20.35
C ALA A 116 8.28 10.08 19.25
N TYR A 117 9.52 10.52 19.45
CA TYR A 117 10.61 10.24 18.51
C TYR A 117 10.92 8.75 18.41
N GLY A 118 10.92 8.00 19.52
CA GLY A 118 11.09 6.55 19.51
C GLY A 118 10.00 5.84 18.69
N ILE A 119 8.74 6.27 18.80
CA ILE A 119 7.63 5.70 18.02
C ILE A 119 7.79 6.02 16.52
N PHE A 120 8.19 7.25 16.17
CA PHE A 120 8.46 7.60 14.78
C PHE A 120 9.64 6.82 14.20
N ALA A 121 10.72 6.66 14.98
CA ALA A 121 11.88 5.87 14.58
C ALA A 121 11.48 4.40 14.34
N ALA A 122 10.71 3.80 15.24
CA ALA A 122 10.19 2.44 15.05
C ALA A 122 9.33 2.31 13.79
N GLY A 123 8.46 3.30 13.54
CA GLY A 123 7.66 3.36 12.31
C GLY A 123 8.51 3.45 11.05
N ILE A 124 9.49 4.35 11.03
CA ILE A 124 10.38 4.56 9.87
C ILE A 124 11.21 3.30 9.62
N ILE A 125 11.85 2.74 10.66
CA ILE A 125 12.70 1.55 10.53
C ILE A 125 11.86 0.36 10.06
N GLY A 126 10.69 0.11 10.66
CA GLY A 126 9.85 -1.01 10.26
C GLY A 126 9.29 -0.86 8.84
N ALA A 127 8.88 0.34 8.45
CA ALA A 127 8.39 0.60 7.09
C ALA A 127 9.51 0.42 6.06
N LEU A 128 10.68 1.01 6.28
CA LEU A 128 11.81 0.89 5.36
C LEU A 128 12.41 -0.52 5.32
N ALA A 129 12.43 -1.23 6.45
CA ALA A 129 12.84 -2.64 6.47
C ALA A 129 11.95 -3.50 5.56
N TYR A 130 10.63 -3.25 5.57
CA TYR A 130 9.73 -3.92 4.65
C TYR A 130 9.90 -3.44 3.21
N THR A 131 10.14 -2.14 3.00
CA THR A 131 10.42 -1.56 1.66
C THR A 131 11.54 -2.29 0.95
N PHE A 132 12.62 -2.59 1.68
CA PHE A 132 13.82 -3.24 1.17
C PHE A 132 13.87 -4.75 1.43
N SER A 133 12.76 -5.36 1.85
CA SER A 133 12.68 -6.82 1.98
C SER A 133 12.53 -7.46 0.61
N GLU A 134 13.33 -8.49 0.34
CA GLU A 134 13.44 -9.09 -1.01
C GLU A 134 12.10 -9.55 -1.57
N SER A 135 11.33 -10.31 -0.78
CA SER A 135 10.02 -10.82 -1.21
C SER A 135 9.02 -9.70 -1.51
N PHE A 136 8.97 -8.65 -0.68
CA PHE A 136 8.04 -7.55 -0.93
C PHE A 136 8.49 -6.66 -2.09
N TRP A 137 9.80 -6.38 -2.19
CA TRP A 137 10.34 -5.58 -3.27
C TRP A 137 10.05 -6.25 -4.61
N PHE A 138 10.35 -7.54 -4.75
CA PHE A 138 10.08 -8.29 -5.98
C PHE A 138 8.61 -8.19 -6.40
N SER A 139 7.66 -8.38 -5.47
CA SER A 139 6.23 -8.20 -5.76
C SER A 139 5.82 -6.74 -6.02
N ALA A 140 6.58 -5.76 -5.57
CA ALA A 140 6.26 -4.34 -5.75
C ALA A 140 6.64 -3.81 -7.14
N VAL A 141 7.61 -4.44 -7.80
CA VAL A 141 8.17 -4.00 -9.09
C VAL A 141 7.51 -4.67 -10.30
N GLU A 142 6.56 -5.57 -10.08
CA GLU A 142 5.94 -6.41 -11.11
C GLU A 142 4.41 -6.34 -11.10
N GLY A 143 3.82 -6.50 -12.29
CA GLY A 143 2.39 -6.41 -12.57
C GLY A 143 1.61 -7.64 -12.12
N GLU A 144 1.63 -7.94 -10.82
CA GLU A 144 0.93 -9.07 -10.20
C GLU A 144 0.01 -8.64 -9.04
N VAL A 145 -0.89 -9.53 -8.64
CA VAL A 145 -1.89 -9.28 -7.58
C VAL A 145 -1.31 -9.03 -6.19
N TYR A 146 -0.06 -9.41 -5.92
CA TYR A 146 0.53 -9.33 -4.59
C TYR A 146 0.71 -7.90 -4.08
N GLY A 147 1.10 -6.96 -4.94
CA GLY A 147 1.24 -5.55 -4.55
C GLY A 147 -0.09 -4.94 -4.11
N MET A 148 -1.15 -5.22 -4.87
CA MET A 148 -2.52 -4.79 -4.54
C MET A 148 -3.06 -5.50 -3.30
N SER A 149 -2.87 -6.81 -3.18
CA SER A 149 -3.27 -7.58 -2.00
C SER A 149 -2.61 -7.06 -0.71
N SER A 150 -1.31 -6.75 -0.78
CA SER A 150 -0.56 -6.17 0.33
C SER A 150 -1.10 -4.80 0.72
N PHE A 151 -1.46 -3.97 -0.26
CA PHE A 151 -2.08 -2.66 -0.01
C PHE A 151 -3.41 -2.80 0.72
N PHE A 152 -4.31 -3.64 0.21
CA PHE A 152 -5.61 -3.89 0.83
C PHE A 152 -5.47 -4.48 2.24
N THR A 153 -4.49 -5.35 2.46
CA THR A 153 -4.17 -5.87 3.79
C THR A 153 -3.72 -4.74 4.73
N ALA A 154 -2.77 -3.91 4.30
CA ALA A 154 -2.22 -2.83 5.12
C ALA A 154 -3.26 -1.76 5.48
N ILE A 155 -4.09 -1.33 4.51
CA ILE A 155 -5.18 -0.36 4.76
C ILE A 155 -6.27 -0.96 5.64
N THR A 156 -6.57 -2.25 5.51
CA THR A 156 -7.55 -2.93 6.36
C THR A 156 -7.07 -2.99 7.81
N PHE A 157 -5.83 -3.43 8.06
CA PHE A 157 -5.25 -3.42 9.41
C PHE A 157 -5.20 -2.02 10.00
N TRP A 158 -4.82 -1.03 9.20
CA TRP A 158 -4.86 0.37 9.62
C TRP A 158 -6.30 0.81 9.98
N ALA A 159 -7.29 0.47 9.16
CA ALA A 159 -8.69 0.80 9.36
C ALA A 159 -9.26 0.16 10.64
N ILE A 160 -8.85 -1.07 10.97
CA ILE A 160 -9.20 -1.75 12.24
C ILE A 160 -8.70 -0.95 13.44
N LEU A 161 -7.44 -0.52 13.42
CA LEU A 161 -6.90 0.32 14.50
C LEU A 161 -7.56 1.70 14.55
N LYS A 162 -7.93 2.26 13.39
CA LYS A 162 -8.69 3.52 13.31
C LYS A 162 -10.09 3.38 13.89
N TRP A 163 -10.76 2.26 13.66
CA TRP A 163 -12.04 1.93 14.26
C TRP A 163 -11.92 1.81 15.78
N GLU A 164 -10.94 1.05 16.28
CA GLU A 164 -10.70 0.86 17.71
C GLU A 164 -10.54 2.21 18.44
N LEU A 165 -9.80 3.16 17.85
CA LEU A 165 -9.61 4.49 18.43
C LEU A 165 -10.88 5.34 18.56
N VAL A 166 -11.96 4.99 17.84
CA VAL A 166 -13.21 5.75 17.80
C VAL A 166 -14.43 4.89 18.10
N SER A 167 -14.23 3.70 18.67
CA SER A 167 -15.27 2.68 18.87
C SER A 167 -16.48 3.20 19.67
N ASP A 168 -16.24 4.12 20.60
CA ASP A 168 -17.26 4.68 21.49
C ASP A 168 -18.00 5.89 20.87
N THR A 169 -17.67 6.25 19.63
CA THR A 169 -18.27 7.41 18.95
C THR A 169 -19.42 6.99 18.04
N GLN A 170 -20.40 7.88 17.86
CA GLN A 170 -21.55 7.68 16.96
C GLN A 170 -21.17 7.29 15.51
N TYR A 171 -19.96 7.65 15.07
CA TYR A 171 -19.47 7.41 13.71
C TYR A 171 -18.51 6.20 13.61
N ALA A 172 -18.45 5.33 14.61
CA ALA A 172 -17.57 4.15 14.58
C ALA A 172 -17.92 3.20 13.43
N TYR A 173 -19.22 2.98 13.17
CA TYR A 173 -19.72 2.01 12.20
C TYR A 173 -19.21 2.21 10.77
N ARG A 174 -18.90 3.44 10.35
CA ARG A 174 -18.35 3.71 9.02
C ARG A 174 -17.04 2.96 8.75
N TRP A 175 -16.24 2.73 9.79
CA TRP A 175 -14.99 1.99 9.66
C TRP A 175 -15.25 0.50 9.52
N LEU A 176 -16.25 -0.06 10.21
CA LEU A 176 -16.63 -1.46 10.03
C LEU A 176 -17.18 -1.72 8.63
N ILE A 177 -17.99 -0.80 8.10
CA ILE A 177 -18.48 -0.86 6.71
C ILE A 177 -17.30 -0.80 5.73
N LEU A 178 -16.35 0.11 5.94
CA LEU A 178 -15.13 0.19 5.13
C LEU A 178 -14.31 -1.10 5.20
N ILE A 179 -14.09 -1.65 6.39
CA ILE A 179 -13.34 -2.90 6.60
C ILE A 179 -14.02 -4.06 5.87
N ALA A 180 -15.34 -4.21 6.01
CA ALA A 180 -16.11 -5.23 5.29
C ALA A 180 -15.92 -5.09 3.78
N TYR A 181 -16.06 -3.88 3.24
CA TYR A 181 -15.87 -3.60 1.81
C TYR A 181 -14.44 -3.90 1.31
N LEU A 182 -13.41 -3.63 2.12
CA LEU A 182 -12.01 -3.88 1.76
C LEU A 182 -11.65 -5.38 1.77
N ILE A 183 -12.29 -6.16 2.64
CA ILE A 183 -12.07 -7.61 2.74
C ILE A 183 -12.82 -8.36 1.63
N GLY A 184 -13.99 -7.87 1.23
CA GLY A 184 -14.89 -8.52 0.25
C GLY A 184 -16.03 -9.23 0.96
#